data_AF-A0A8H6MI59-F1
#
_entry.id   AF-A0A8H6MI59-F1
#
_cell.length_a   1.000
_cell.length_b   1.000
_cell.length_c   1.000
_cell.angle_alpha   90.00
_cell.angle_beta   90.00
_cell.angle_gamma   90.00
#
_symmetry.space_group_name_H-M   'P 1'
#
loop_
_entity.id
_entity.type
_entity.pdbx_description
1 polymer ?
#
loop_
_entity_poly.entity_id
_entity_poly.type
_entity_poly.pdbx_seq_one_letter_code
_entity_poly.pdbx_strand_id
1 'polypeptide(L)'
;MSYNNSAFAPWLKDNLAEGPAGLPPSAVMTVVLLVIALPLVTKYFQVKTSLPLVNPPKWFQLRAQKELGFLEDGMETLRNSRAKHPNKPFRILTELGEIIVLPPEFAQTIRNLTTLNFRKAVMKEFHGHLPGFEPYALLDRPDVLVQTLARKQLTQRLNTVTQPLSHEASFAVQHIFGNVEGESQLSDTQPTQ
;
A
#
# COMPACT_ATOMS: atom_id res chain seq x y z
N MET A 1 -18.10 -30.16 -21.87
CA MET A 1 -16.68 -29.96 -21.54
C MET A 1 -16.53 -30.11 -20.04
N SER A 2 -16.04 -31.27 -19.57
CA SER A 2 -15.86 -31.58 -18.16
C SER A 2 -14.37 -31.45 -17.84
N TYR A 3 -14.01 -30.45 -17.02
CA TYR A 3 -12.62 -30.26 -16.59
C TYR A 3 -12.29 -31.28 -15.50
N ASN A 4 -11.33 -32.15 -15.79
CA ASN A 4 -10.85 -33.18 -14.87
C ASN A 4 -9.84 -32.53 -13.90
N ASN A 5 -10.25 -32.30 -12.65
CA ASN A 5 -9.45 -31.66 -11.60
C ASN A 5 -8.30 -32.54 -11.06
N SER A 6 -7.94 -33.63 -11.73
CA SER A 6 -6.97 -34.62 -11.26
C SER A 6 -5.50 -34.23 -11.46
N ALA A 7 -5.22 -33.11 -12.13
CA ALA A 7 -3.84 -32.67 -12.43
C ALA A 7 -3.25 -31.69 -11.39
N PHE A 8 -4.02 -31.23 -10.40
CA PHE A 8 -3.47 -30.37 -9.35
C PHE A 8 -2.79 -31.25 -8.29
N ALA A 9 -1.46 -31.35 -8.38
CA ALA A 9 -0.56 -31.92 -7.38
C ALA A 9 -0.81 -33.41 -7.02
N PRO A 10 -0.43 -34.37 -7.89
CA PRO A 10 -0.47 -35.80 -7.54
C PRO A 10 0.39 -36.15 -6.30
N TRP A 11 1.49 -35.42 -6.09
CA TRP A 11 2.36 -35.54 -4.91
C TRP A 11 1.66 -35.25 -3.57
N LEU A 12 0.53 -34.54 -3.57
CA LEU A 12 -0.24 -34.29 -2.34
C LEU A 12 -1.01 -35.54 -1.90
N LYS A 13 -1.42 -36.41 -2.83
CA LYS A 13 -2.20 -37.61 -2.50
C LYS A 13 -1.32 -38.72 -1.91
N ASP A 14 -0.11 -38.86 -2.42
CA ASP A 14 0.85 -39.88 -1.95
C ASP A 14 1.26 -39.63 -0.48
N ASN A 15 1.28 -38.37 -0.05
CA ASN A 15 1.56 -37.99 1.34
C ASN A 15 0.33 -37.93 2.26
N LEU A 16 -0.89 -38.05 1.73
CA LEU A 16 -2.14 -38.02 2.50
C LEU A 16 -2.73 -39.42 2.74
N ALA A 17 -2.37 -40.41 1.92
CA ALA A 17 -2.81 -41.80 2.07
C ALA A 17 -1.98 -42.57 3.12
N GLU A 18 -0.75 -42.14 3.37
CA GLU A 18 0.00 -42.51 4.56
C GLU A 18 -0.24 -41.46 5.65
N GLY A 19 -1.25 -41.68 6.51
CA GLY A 19 -1.33 -40.91 7.76
C GLY A 19 0.03 -41.00 8.46
N PRO A 20 0.58 -39.90 9.02
CA PRO A 20 1.99 -39.83 9.37
C PRO A 20 2.35 -41.01 10.26
N ALA A 21 3.20 -41.91 9.75
CA ALA A 21 3.90 -42.88 10.58
C ALA A 21 4.49 -42.08 11.76
N GLY A 22 4.02 -42.42 12.97
CA GLY A 22 3.85 -41.48 14.07
C GLY A 22 5.01 -40.51 14.26
N LEU A 23 4.71 -39.21 14.12
CA LEU A 23 5.58 -38.17 14.64
C LEU A 23 5.91 -38.52 16.10
N PRO A 24 7.20 -38.53 16.50
CA PRO A 24 7.53 -38.86 17.88
C PRO A 24 6.78 -37.89 18.80
N PRO A 25 6.26 -38.33 19.95
CA PRO A 25 5.47 -37.46 20.85
C PRO A 25 6.17 -36.14 21.20
N SER A 26 7.51 -36.13 21.21
CA SER A 26 8.35 -34.94 21.37
C SER A 26 8.20 -33.93 20.23
N ALA A 27 8.12 -34.36 18.97
CA ALA A 27 7.94 -33.47 17.83
C ALA A 27 6.58 -32.77 17.88
N VAL A 28 5.51 -33.52 18.18
CA VAL A 28 4.16 -32.94 18.35
C VAL A 28 4.17 -31.92 19.49
N MET A 29 4.81 -32.24 20.61
CA MET A 29 4.94 -31.33 21.75
C MET A 29 5.72 -30.06 21.40
N THR A 30 6.80 -30.16 20.63
CA THR A 30 7.58 -28.99 20.19
C THR A 30 6.78 -28.08 19.25
N VAL A 31 6.00 -28.64 18.33
CA VAL A 31 5.15 -27.85 17.42
C VAL A 31 4.07 -27.13 18.21
N VAL A 32 3.40 -27.82 19.15
CA VAL A 32 2.39 -27.19 20.01
C VAL A 32 3.01 -26.08 20.87
N LEU A 33 4.19 -26.30 21.43
CA LEU A 33 4.91 -25.27 22.19
C LEU A 33 5.29 -24.08 21.33
N LEU A 34 5.74 -24.27 20.09
CA LEU A 34 6.05 -23.16 19.17
C LEU A 34 4.80 -22.38 18.79
N VAL A 35 3.69 -23.07 18.50
CA VAL A 35 2.40 -22.44 18.17
C VAL A 35 1.87 -21.60 19.32
N ILE A 36 2.13 -22.00 20.58
CA ILE A 36 1.73 -21.24 21.77
C ILE A 36 2.75 -20.16 22.13
N ALA A 37 4.05 -20.44 22.01
CA ALA A 37 5.11 -19.51 22.37
C ALA A 37 5.23 -18.35 21.39
N LEU A 38 5.04 -18.59 20.09
CA LEU A 38 5.11 -17.54 19.05
C LEU A 38 4.17 -16.35 19.31
N PRO A 39 2.85 -16.53 19.61
CA PRO A 39 1.97 -15.42 19.95
C PRO A 39 2.31 -14.76 21.29
N LEU A 40 2.87 -15.50 22.26
CA LEU A 40 3.32 -14.94 23.54
C LEU A 40 4.56 -14.05 23.39
N VAL A 41 5.55 -14.52 22.63
CA VAL A 41 6.78 -13.79 22.31
C VAL A 41 6.46 -12.54 21.51
N THR A 42 5.62 -12.66 20.47
CA THR A 42 5.20 -11.49 19.69
C THR A 42 4.49 -10.47 20.56
N LYS A 43 3.58 -10.89 21.47
CA LYS A 43 2.94 -10.00 22.46
C LYS A 43 3.94 -9.35 23.42
N TYR A 44 4.93 -10.10 23.89
CA TYR A 44 5.96 -9.59 24.81
C TYR A 44 6.81 -8.48 24.16
N PHE A 45 7.15 -8.64 22.88
CA PHE A 45 7.89 -7.63 22.11
C PHE A 45 7.01 -6.50 21.55
N GLN A 46 5.70 -6.50 21.77
CA GLN A 46 4.87 -5.37 21.36
C GLN A 46 5.14 -4.17 22.27
N VAL A 47 5.63 -3.08 21.67
CA VAL A 47 5.68 -1.78 22.32
C VAL A 47 4.25 -1.39 22.70
N LYS A 48 3.98 -1.31 24.00
CA LYS A 48 2.71 -0.81 24.51
C LYS A 48 2.58 0.65 24.11
N THR A 49 1.69 0.93 23.16
CA THR A 49 1.37 2.30 22.77
C THR A 49 0.03 2.71 23.40
N SER A 50 -0.02 3.94 23.89
CA SER A 50 -1.21 4.51 24.54
C SER A 50 -2.28 4.96 23.54
N LEU A 51 -1.99 4.92 22.24
CA LEU A 51 -2.89 5.38 21.20
C LEU A 51 -4.00 4.35 20.90
N PRO A 52 -5.26 4.79 20.79
CA PRO A 52 -6.37 3.90 20.48
C PRO A 52 -6.24 3.33 19.07
N LEU A 53 -6.45 2.02 18.92
CA LEU A 53 -6.62 1.38 17.62
C LEU A 53 -8.09 1.46 17.21
N VAL A 54 -8.39 2.19 16.12
CA VAL A 54 -9.77 2.54 15.74
C VAL A 54 -10.50 1.44 14.98
N ASN A 55 -9.76 0.50 14.39
CA ASN A 55 -10.29 -0.61 13.61
C ASN A 55 -9.70 -1.97 14.04
N PRO A 56 -9.83 -2.36 15.32
CA PRO A 56 -9.30 -3.64 15.79
C PRO A 56 -9.94 -4.81 15.03
N PRO A 57 -9.19 -5.91 14.79
CA PRO A 57 -9.75 -7.11 14.20
C PRO A 57 -10.82 -7.69 15.14
N LYS A 58 -11.86 -8.28 14.55
CA LYS A 58 -12.87 -9.06 15.31
C LYS A 58 -12.21 -10.28 15.94
N TRP A 59 -12.84 -10.87 16.97
CA TRP A 59 -12.27 -12.02 17.70
C TRP A 59 -11.95 -13.24 16.83
N PHE A 60 -12.68 -13.42 15.72
CA PHE A 60 -12.48 -14.49 14.73
C PHE A 60 -11.72 -14.02 13.48
N GLN A 61 -11.34 -12.75 13.40
CA GLN A 61 -10.69 -12.17 12.23
C GLN A 61 -9.19 -12.08 12.46
N LEU A 62 -8.40 -12.55 11.49
CA LEU A 62 -6.95 -12.36 11.54
C LEU A 62 -6.61 -10.89 11.30
N ARG A 63 -5.52 -10.42 11.91
CA ARG A 63 -5.01 -9.07 11.69
C ARG A 63 -4.77 -8.78 10.20
N ALA A 64 -4.13 -9.71 9.49
CA ALA A 64 -3.88 -9.60 8.05
C ALA A 64 -5.18 -9.48 7.23
N GLN A 65 -6.24 -10.18 7.61
CA GLN A 65 -7.55 -10.02 6.95
C GLN A 65 -8.14 -8.63 7.20
N LYS A 66 -7.93 -8.05 8.38
CA LYS A 66 -8.40 -6.69 8.68
C LYS A 66 -7.59 -5.63 7.94
N GLU A 67 -6.29 -5.83 7.80
CA GLU A 67 -5.37 -5.00 7.01
C GLU A 67 -5.75 -5.04 5.53
N LEU A 68 -5.96 -6.23 4.95
CA LEU A 68 -6.40 -6.37 3.55
C LEU A 68 -7.80 -5.81 3.29
N GLY A 69 -8.74 -6.00 4.23
CA GLY A 69 -10.08 -5.41 4.11
C GLY A 69 -10.11 -3.89 4.15
N PHE A 70 -8.99 -3.23 4.48
CA PHE A 70 -8.88 -1.78 4.35
C PHE A 70 -8.94 -1.31 2.89
N LEU A 71 -8.61 -2.18 1.92
CA LEU A 71 -8.73 -1.86 0.49
C LEU A 71 -10.18 -1.58 0.05
N GLU A 72 -11.16 -2.15 0.75
CA GLU A 72 -12.58 -2.00 0.43
C GLU A 72 -13.14 -0.71 1.07
N ASP A 73 -13.06 -0.60 2.40
CA ASP A 73 -13.73 0.45 3.17
C ASP A 73 -12.77 1.38 3.93
N GLY A 74 -11.50 1.45 3.51
CA GLY A 74 -10.44 2.16 4.25
C GLY A 74 -10.68 3.65 4.38
N MET A 75 -11.13 4.30 3.30
CA MET A 75 -11.43 5.74 3.30
C MET A 75 -12.62 6.07 4.19
N GLU A 76 -13.66 5.25 4.17
CA GLU A 76 -14.79 5.41 5.09
C GLU A 76 -14.36 5.20 6.54
N THR A 77 -13.57 4.15 6.80
CA THR A 77 -13.01 3.86 8.12
C THR A 77 -12.20 5.05 8.64
N LEU A 78 -11.34 5.63 7.81
CA LEU A 78 -10.52 6.80 8.17
C LEU A 78 -11.38 8.04 8.45
N ARG A 79 -12.38 8.32 7.60
CA ARG A 79 -13.30 9.45 7.77
C ARG A 79 -14.10 9.33 9.07
N ASN A 80 -14.69 8.15 9.31
CA ASN A 80 -15.45 7.86 10.52
C ASN A 80 -14.58 7.93 11.78
N SER A 81 -13.33 7.46 11.70
CA SER A 81 -12.37 7.53 12.79
C SER A 81 -11.99 8.98 13.12
N ARG A 82 -11.75 9.81 12.10
CA ARG A 82 -11.46 11.25 12.28
C ARG A 82 -12.63 12.00 12.91
N ALA A 83 -13.86 11.66 12.53
CA ALA A 83 -15.07 12.23 13.12
C ALA A 83 -15.24 11.84 14.61
N LYS A 84 -14.91 10.59 14.98
CA LYS A 84 -15.00 10.09 16.35
C LYS A 84 -13.85 10.57 17.25
N HIS A 85 -12.69 10.88 16.67
CA HIS A 85 -11.48 11.31 17.38
C HIS A 85 -11.01 12.68 16.88
N PRO A 86 -11.81 13.76 17.06
CA PRO A 86 -11.42 15.09 16.60
C PRO A 86 -10.16 15.57 17.35
N ASN A 87 -9.16 16.05 16.60
CA ASN A 87 -7.88 16.56 17.10
C ASN A 87 -7.15 15.60 18.05
N LYS A 88 -7.36 14.29 17.91
CA LYS A 88 -6.68 13.27 18.70
C LYS A 88 -5.93 12.31 17.80
N PRO A 89 -4.69 11.94 18.15
CA PRO A 89 -3.96 10.92 17.43
C PRO A 89 -4.58 9.54 17.66
N PHE A 90 -4.56 8.70 16.64
CA PHE A 90 -5.07 7.34 16.71
C PHE A 90 -4.31 6.41 15.77
N ARG A 91 -4.41 5.11 16.01
CA ARG A 91 -3.82 4.06 15.18
C ARG A 91 -4.88 3.43 14.31
N ILE A 92 -4.50 3.02 13.11
CA ILE A 92 -5.37 2.35 12.16
C ILE A 92 -4.59 1.25 11.43
N LEU A 93 -5.21 0.08 11.29
CA LEU A 93 -4.71 -1.00 10.43
C LEU A 93 -5.09 -0.68 8.98
N THR A 94 -4.10 -0.70 8.10
CA THR A 94 -4.21 -0.48 6.65
C THR A 94 -3.60 -1.65 5.91
N GLU A 95 -3.72 -1.69 4.59
CA GLU A 95 -3.09 -2.68 3.73
C GLU A 95 -1.55 -2.65 3.83
N LEU A 96 -0.97 -1.49 4.16
CA LEU A 96 0.45 -1.30 4.39
C LEU A 96 0.88 -1.63 5.83
N GLY A 97 -0.05 -2.14 6.63
CA GLY A 97 0.12 -2.41 8.05
C GLY A 97 -0.44 -1.28 8.91
N GLU A 98 0.08 -1.15 10.12
CA GLU A 98 -0.47 -0.20 11.08
C GLU A 98 0.20 1.15 11.01
N ILE A 99 -0.61 2.19 10.83
CA ILE A 99 -0.15 3.58 10.77
C ILE A 99 -0.75 4.39 11.91
N ILE A 100 -0.03 5.44 12.30
CA ILE A 100 -0.49 6.45 13.27
C ILE A 100 -0.99 7.65 12.48
N VAL A 101 -2.25 8.01 12.68
CA VAL A 101 -2.85 9.22 12.13
C VAL A 101 -2.69 10.33 13.16
N LEU A 102 -1.97 11.37 12.77
CA LEU A 102 -1.72 12.54 13.61
C LEU A 102 -2.63 13.71 13.19
N PRO A 103 -3.11 14.52 14.14
CA PRO A 103 -3.82 15.75 13.85
C PRO A 103 -2.99 16.77 13.03
N PRO A 104 -3.62 17.62 12.20
CA PRO A 104 -2.91 18.55 11.31
C PRO A 104 -1.96 19.52 12.02
N GLU A 105 -2.22 19.87 13.28
CA GLU A 105 -1.35 20.75 14.09
C GLU A 105 0.07 20.20 14.26
N PHE A 106 0.25 18.88 14.13
CA PHE A 106 1.58 18.27 14.18
C PHE A 106 2.34 18.34 12.86
N ALA A 107 1.73 18.75 11.75
CA ALA A 107 2.35 18.70 10.42
C ALA A 107 3.69 19.45 10.35
N GLN A 108 3.76 20.63 10.97
CA GLN A 108 4.99 21.43 11.00
C GLN A 108 6.07 20.78 11.88
N THR A 109 5.68 20.18 13.00
CA THR A 109 6.60 19.45 13.88
C THR A 109 7.17 18.23 13.15
N ILE A 110 6.31 17.40 12.57
CA ILE A 110 6.69 16.18 11.84
C ILE A 110 7.63 16.51 10.67
N ARG A 111 7.36 17.59 9.93
CA ARG A 111 8.22 18.05 8.83
C ARG A 111 9.64 18.39 9.29
N ASN A 112 9.79 18.94 10.49
CA ASN A 112 11.07 19.43 10.99
C ASN A 112 11.80 18.41 11.91
N LEU A 113 11.17 17.27 12.21
CA LEU A 113 11.79 16.20 13.00
C LEU A 113 12.86 15.48 12.18
N THR A 114 14.13 15.69 12.53
CA THR A 114 15.28 15.07 11.85
C THR A 114 15.36 13.55 12.07
N THR A 115 14.71 13.04 13.11
CA THR A 115 14.60 11.61 13.38
C THR A 115 13.62 10.91 12.44
N LEU A 116 12.70 11.66 11.81
CA LEU A 116 11.72 11.12 10.87
C LEU A 116 12.20 11.32 9.44
N ASN A 117 12.34 10.21 8.71
CA ASN A 117 12.74 10.24 7.30
C ASN A 117 11.62 9.71 6.41
N PHE A 118 10.88 10.65 5.81
CA PHE A 118 9.81 10.36 4.85
C PHE A 118 10.31 9.59 3.61
N ARG A 119 11.54 9.84 3.16
CA ARG A 119 12.12 9.19 1.99
C ARG A 119 12.33 7.70 2.24
N LYS A 120 12.84 7.36 3.43
CA LYS A 120 12.94 5.96 3.90
C LYS A 120 11.59 5.29 4.05
N ALA A 121 10.59 6.01 4.55
CA ALA A 121 9.23 5.48 4.68
C ALA A 121 8.67 5.07 3.31
N VAL A 122 8.74 5.97 2.32
CA VAL A 122 8.28 5.69 0.95
C VAL A 122 9.08 4.54 0.31
N MET A 123 10.41 4.53 0.44
CA MET A 123 11.22 3.42 -0.08
C MET A 123 10.81 2.07 0.52
N LYS A 124 10.48 2.04 1.82
CA LYS A 124 10.03 0.83 2.52
C LYS A 124 8.64 0.40 2.07
N GLU A 125 7.68 1.33 2.02
CA GLU A 125 6.29 1.07 1.63
C GLU A 125 6.17 0.58 0.18
N PHE A 126 6.96 1.15 -0.73
CA PHE A 126 6.94 0.78 -2.15
C PHE A 126 8.03 -0.25 -2.53
N HIS A 127 8.58 -0.95 -1.54
CA HIS A 127 9.53 -2.04 -1.74
C HIS A 127 10.72 -1.69 -2.63
N GLY A 128 11.28 -0.48 -2.49
CA GLY A 128 12.35 0.01 -3.38
C GLY A 128 13.64 -0.82 -3.39
N HIS A 129 13.78 -1.78 -2.46
CA HIS A 129 14.89 -2.73 -2.42
C HIS A 129 14.73 -3.91 -3.40
N LEU A 130 13.54 -4.09 -3.98
CA LEU A 130 13.26 -5.15 -4.94
C LEU A 130 13.66 -4.73 -6.36
N PRO A 131 14.24 -5.64 -7.17
CA PRO A 131 14.45 -5.40 -8.59
C PRO A 131 13.16 -4.99 -9.29
N GLY A 132 13.19 -3.93 -10.10
CA GLY A 132 12.04 -3.33 -10.77
C GLY A 132 11.33 -2.21 -10.00
N PHE A 133 11.69 -1.98 -8.72
CA PHE A 133 11.16 -0.91 -7.87
C PHE A 133 12.22 0.14 -7.50
N GLU A 134 13.35 0.16 -8.22
CA GLU A 134 14.48 1.07 -7.99
C GLU A 134 14.13 2.56 -8.01
N PRO A 135 13.13 3.06 -8.78
CA PRO A 135 12.74 4.46 -8.69
C PRO A 135 12.39 4.91 -7.27
N TYR A 136 11.83 4.03 -6.44
CA TYR A 136 11.55 4.32 -5.04
C TYR A 136 12.81 4.30 -4.17
N ALA A 137 13.84 3.53 -4.51
CA ALA A 137 15.15 3.62 -3.87
C ALA A 137 15.89 4.92 -4.21
N LEU A 138 15.68 5.48 -5.41
CA LEU A 138 16.23 6.79 -5.77
C LEU A 138 15.74 7.90 -4.83
N LEU A 139 14.56 7.73 -4.24
CA LEU A 139 14.01 8.67 -3.28
C LEU A 139 14.80 8.73 -1.98
N ASP A 140 15.57 7.74 -1.53
CA ASP A 140 16.35 7.81 -0.28
C ASP A 140 17.84 8.16 -0.49
N ARG A 141 18.27 8.40 -1.74
CA ARG A 141 19.69 8.69 -2.03
C ARG A 141 20.18 10.01 -1.39
N PRO A 142 21.42 10.05 -0.86
CA PRO A 142 21.95 11.24 -0.20
C PRO A 142 22.11 12.45 -1.14
N ASP A 143 22.22 12.23 -2.45
CA ASP A 143 22.37 13.27 -3.48
C ASP A 143 21.05 13.96 -3.87
N VAL A 144 19.90 13.54 -3.30
CA VAL A 144 18.62 14.24 -3.44
C VAL A 144 18.24 14.41 -4.93
N LEU A 145 18.58 13.41 -5.75
CA LEU A 145 18.51 13.49 -7.21
C LEU A 145 17.09 13.76 -7.70
N VAL A 146 16.09 13.02 -7.20
CA VAL A 146 14.69 13.14 -7.64
C VAL A 146 14.15 14.55 -7.39
N GLN A 147 14.42 15.12 -6.21
CA GLN A 147 13.94 16.47 -5.89
C GLN A 147 14.69 17.53 -6.69
N THR A 148 15.96 17.29 -7.02
CA THR A 148 16.75 18.17 -7.90
C THR A 148 16.22 18.16 -9.33
N LEU A 149 15.92 16.98 -9.87
CA LEU A 149 15.31 16.83 -11.19
C LEU A 149 13.94 17.52 -11.23
N ALA A 150 13.09 17.29 -10.23
CA ALA A 150 11.79 17.95 -10.14
C ALA A 150 11.92 19.49 -10.18
N ARG A 151 12.82 20.07 -9.38
CA ARG A 151 12.99 21.53 -9.31
C ARG A 151 13.69 22.14 -10.52
N LYS A 152 14.74 21.50 -11.02
CA LYS A 152 15.60 22.08 -12.08
C LYS A 152 15.09 21.78 -13.47
N GLN A 153 14.62 20.56 -13.73
CA GLN A 153 14.21 20.14 -15.06
C GLN A 153 12.72 20.41 -15.26
N LEU A 154 11.88 19.89 -14.36
CA LEU A 154 10.44 19.94 -14.55
C LEU A 154 9.89 21.35 -14.30
N THR A 155 10.13 21.94 -13.13
CA THR A 155 9.59 23.28 -12.80
C THR A 155 10.02 24.36 -13.80
N GLN A 156 11.28 24.34 -14.27
CA GLN A 156 11.77 25.34 -15.23
C GLN A 156 11.15 25.19 -16.62
N ARG A 157 10.78 23.98 -17.01
CA ARG A 157 10.29 23.68 -18.36
C ARG A 157 8.77 23.62 -18.45
N LEU A 158 8.02 23.77 -17.36
CA LEU A 158 6.55 23.69 -17.33
C LEU A 158 5.91 24.51 -18.46
N ASN A 159 6.26 25.79 -18.60
CA ASN A 159 5.69 26.67 -19.63
C ASN A 159 5.97 26.21 -21.07
N THR A 160 7.01 25.39 -21.28
CA THR A 160 7.41 24.92 -22.60
C THR A 160 6.89 23.52 -22.93
N VAL A 161 6.71 22.65 -21.93
CA VAL A 161 6.35 21.24 -22.17
C VAL A 161 4.86 20.96 -22.03
N THR A 162 4.12 21.77 -21.28
CA THR A 162 2.70 21.47 -20.99
C THR A 162 1.82 21.48 -22.24
N GLN A 163 1.96 22.47 -23.12
CA GLN A 163 1.15 22.53 -24.35
C GLN A 163 1.51 21.40 -25.33
N PRO A 164 2.79 21.15 -25.69
CA PRO A 164 3.14 20.02 -26.54
C PRO A 164 2.71 18.67 -25.97
N LEU A 165 2.86 18.47 -24.65
CA LEU A 165 2.43 17.24 -23.99
C LEU A 165 0.91 17.04 -24.08
N SER A 166 0.13 18.11 -23.95
CA SER A 166 -1.33 18.05 -24.14
C SER A 166 -1.70 17.64 -25.56
N HIS A 167 -1.06 18.25 -26.57
CA HIS A 167 -1.31 17.90 -27.98
C HIS A 167 -0.94 16.45 -28.27
N GLU A 168 0.22 15.99 -27.79
CA GLU A 168 0.67 14.61 -27.98
C GLU A 168 -0.25 13.62 -27.26
N ALA A 169 -0.69 13.93 -26.03
CA ALA A 169 -1.64 13.10 -25.31
C ALA A 169 -2.99 12.99 -26.04
N SER A 170 -3.53 14.12 -26.53
CA SER A 170 -4.76 14.13 -27.33
C SER A 170 -4.59 13.32 -28.62
N PHE A 171 -3.48 13.50 -29.33
CA PHE A 171 -3.16 12.74 -30.53
C PHE A 171 -3.06 11.24 -30.24
N ALA A 172 -2.31 10.84 -29.20
CA ALA A 172 -2.13 9.44 -28.83
C ALA A 172 -3.46 8.77 -28.44
N VAL A 173 -4.32 9.48 -27.70
CA VAL A 173 -5.66 8.98 -27.35
C VAL A 173 -6.50 8.77 -28.62
N GLN A 174 -6.55 9.75 -29.52
CA GLN A 174 -7.29 9.62 -30.79
C GLN A 174 -6.70 8.52 -31.67
N HIS A 175 -5.38 8.36 -31.69
CA HIS A 175 -4.70 7.35 -32.49
C HIS A 175 -4.97 5.92 -31.98
N ILE A 176 -4.99 5.71 -30.67
CA ILE A 176 -5.20 4.37 -30.07
C ILE A 176 -6.68 3.99 -30.01
N PHE A 177 -7.55 4.93 -29.63
CA PHE A 177 -8.96 4.65 -29.36
C PHE A 177 -9.90 5.08 -30.50
N GLY A 178 -9.37 5.74 -31.53
CA GLY A 178 -10.16 6.29 -32.64
C GLY A 178 -10.79 7.65 -32.31
N ASN A 179 -11.31 8.31 -33.33
CA ASN A 179 -12.05 9.56 -33.16
C ASN A 179 -13.52 9.24 -32.87
N VAL A 180 -14.11 9.86 -31.85
CA VAL A 180 -15.58 9.87 -31.72
C VAL A 180 -16.11 10.74 -32.86
N GLU A 181 -16.88 10.17 -33.78
CA GLU A 181 -17.42 10.84 -34.99
C GLU A 181 -18.41 12.00 -34.69
N GLY A 182 -18.40 12.59 -33.49
CA GLY A 182 -19.34 13.63 -33.05
C GLY A 182 -18.73 14.96 -32.57
N GLU A 183 -17.42 15.07 -32.34
CA GLU A 183 -16.84 16.32 -31.80
C GLU A 183 -16.58 17.42 -32.84
N SER A 184 -16.66 17.09 -34.13
CA SER A 184 -16.50 18.05 -35.24
C SER A 184 -17.58 19.14 -35.29
N GLN A 185 -18.65 19.03 -34.49
CA GLN A 185 -19.75 20.01 -34.48
C GLN A 185 -19.72 21.00 -33.30
N LEU A 186 -18.83 20.83 -32.31
CA LEU A 186 -18.82 21.68 -31.11
C LEU A 186 -17.67 22.70 -31.07
N SER A 187 -16.69 22.62 -31.98
CA SER A 187 -15.58 23.59 -32.04
C SER A 187 -15.90 24.89 -32.81
N ASP A 188 -17.08 25.02 -33.42
CA ASP A 188 -17.45 26.21 -34.22
C ASP A 188 -18.11 27.35 -33.40
N THR A 189 -18.17 27.25 -32.07
CA THR A 189 -18.59 28.39 -31.22
C THR A 189 -17.40 29.01 -30.51
N GLN A 190 -16.59 29.70 -31.30
CA GLN A 190 -15.64 30.69 -30.79
C GLN A 190 -16.43 31.82 -30.10
N PRO A 191 -16.08 32.25 -28.87
CA PRO A 191 -16.76 33.37 -28.23
C PRO A 191 -16.44 34.65 -28.98
N THR A 192 -17.49 35.29 -29.52
CA THR A 192 -17.45 36.65 -30.04
C THR A 192 -16.98 37.61 -28.93
N GLN A 193 -16.13 38.56 -29.33
CA GLN A 193 -15.54 39.59 -28.47
C GLN A 193 -16.55 40.37 -27.62
#